data_AF-A0A1B2HZ18-F1
#
_entry.id   AF-A0A1B2HZ18-F1
#
_cell.length_a   1.000
_cell.length_b   1.000
_cell.length_c   1.000
_cell.angle_alpha   90.00
_cell.angle_beta   90.00
_cell.angle_gamma   90.00
#
_symmetry.space_group_name_H-M   'P 1'
#
loop_
_entity.id
_entity.type
_entity.pdbx_description
1 polymer ?
#
loop_
_entity_poly.entity_id
_entity_poly.type
_entity_poly.pdbx_seq_one_letter_code
_entity_poly.pdbx_strand_id
1 'polypeptide(L)'
;MRGGASATLVRRRAAQADRGAILYVHGFADYFFQEHVAEHYTAQGYDFYAVDLRGYGRSLRDGEVPNYTTDMAVYFEEIDAAIALIREEHSRVVLMGHSTGGLTTSLWAHERRSGELIDALVLNSPWLDVTEPPLLRQVVKLLGRVAPSVKIRGGLGDAYGASIHSSRNGEWDFDVRWKPLAGFPVLAGWIRAVLVAQAKVHAGLDIQVPVLLLHSDRSMLNAREWSEDVSKADAVLDVAGMRKWGPKLGTSVRVVEVKSGMHDLFLSPEPVRAAALAEVDAFLKTA
;
A
#
# COMPACT_ATOMS: atom_id res chain seq x y z
N MET A 1 12.32 16.16 5.96
CA MET A 1 12.22 15.87 4.51
C MET A 1 12.25 17.18 3.73
N ARG A 2 12.35 17.13 2.39
CA ARG A 2 12.33 18.37 1.58
C ARG A 2 11.06 19.19 1.85
N GLY A 3 11.19 20.52 1.81
CA GLY A 3 10.06 21.44 1.98
C GLY A 3 9.46 21.47 3.40
N GLY A 4 10.19 21.04 4.43
CA GLY A 4 9.69 21.01 5.81
C GLY A 4 8.76 19.83 6.11
N ALA A 5 8.53 18.93 5.15
CA ALA A 5 7.73 17.74 5.36
C ALA A 5 8.36 16.81 6.41
N SER A 6 7.49 16.04 7.07
CA SER A 6 7.86 15.07 8.10
C SER A 6 7.13 13.74 7.86
N ALA A 7 7.74 12.66 8.33
CA ALA A 7 7.14 11.33 8.37
C ALA A 7 7.36 10.70 9.74
N THR A 8 6.56 9.69 10.07
CA THR A 8 6.58 9.01 11.37
C THR A 8 6.93 7.56 11.14
N LEU A 9 8.05 7.12 11.71
CA LEU A 9 8.43 5.71 11.73
C LEU A 9 7.99 5.12 13.07
N VAL A 10 7.05 4.18 13.05
CA VAL A 10 6.67 3.39 14.23
C VAL A 10 7.37 2.03 14.17
N ARG A 11 7.66 1.45 15.34
CA ARG A 11 8.37 0.17 15.44
C ARG A 11 7.84 -0.70 16.56
N ARG A 12 7.87 -2.02 16.35
CA ARG A 12 7.70 -3.06 17.36
C ARG A 12 8.90 -4.01 17.27
N ARG A 13 9.55 -4.27 18.40
CA ARG A 13 10.73 -5.15 18.46
C ARG A 13 10.32 -6.59 18.76
N ALA A 14 10.95 -7.54 18.10
CA ALA A 14 10.87 -8.95 18.46
C ALA A 14 11.63 -9.21 19.76
N ALA A 15 11.30 -10.30 20.46
CA ALA A 15 12.08 -10.74 21.63
C ALA A 15 13.51 -11.15 21.23
N GLN A 16 13.64 -11.76 20.05
CA GLN A 16 14.89 -12.04 19.36
C GLN A 16 14.68 -11.72 17.88
N ALA A 17 15.46 -10.81 17.31
CA ALA A 17 15.29 -10.35 15.92
C ALA A 17 16.25 -11.09 14.97
N ASP A 18 16.20 -12.42 14.96
CA ASP A 18 17.13 -13.28 14.22
C ASP A 18 16.81 -13.40 12.71
N ARG A 19 15.62 -12.95 12.28
CA ARG A 19 15.20 -12.99 10.86
C ARG A 19 15.30 -11.64 10.14
N GLY A 20 15.74 -10.60 10.84
CA GLY A 20 15.90 -9.24 10.30
C GLY A 20 14.69 -8.37 10.55
N ALA A 21 14.37 -7.48 9.61
CA ALA A 21 13.30 -6.50 9.78
C ALA A 21 12.35 -6.38 8.58
N ILE A 22 11.12 -5.95 8.86
CA ILE A 22 10.10 -5.61 7.86
C ILE A 22 9.80 -4.12 7.95
N LEU A 23 9.79 -3.41 6.82
CA LEU A 23 9.23 -2.06 6.69
C LEU A 23 7.91 -2.09 5.93
N TYR A 24 6.83 -1.65 6.58
CA TYR A 24 5.51 -1.53 5.96
C TYR A 24 5.20 -0.10 5.49
N VAL A 25 4.65 0.02 4.28
CA VAL A 25 4.21 1.28 3.65
C VAL A 25 2.73 1.18 3.29
N HIS A 26 1.91 2.04 3.91
CA HIS A 26 0.46 2.05 3.79
C HIS A 26 -0.06 2.64 2.45
N GLY A 27 -1.38 2.49 2.22
CA GLY A 27 -2.07 2.98 1.04
C GLY A 27 -2.61 4.43 1.15
N PHE A 28 -3.50 4.79 0.22
CA PHE A 28 -4.18 6.09 0.23
C PHE A 28 -5.24 6.13 1.33
N ALA A 29 -5.40 7.28 1.99
CA ALA A 29 -6.33 7.43 3.12
C ALA A 29 -6.11 6.35 4.18
N ASP A 30 -4.85 6.23 4.60
CA ASP A 30 -4.42 5.17 5.49
C ASP A 30 -3.22 5.58 6.34
N TYR A 31 -2.92 4.77 7.35
CA TYR A 31 -1.73 4.81 8.19
C TYR A 31 -1.54 3.43 8.82
N PHE A 32 -0.40 3.13 9.44
CA PHE A 32 -0.24 1.81 10.06
C PHE A 32 -0.94 1.74 11.44
N PHE A 33 -1.96 0.90 11.52
CA PHE A 33 -2.70 0.54 12.75
C PHE A 33 -2.84 -0.98 12.96
N GLN A 34 -2.32 -1.81 12.04
CA GLN A 34 -2.53 -3.26 12.02
C GLN A 34 -1.62 -3.98 13.01
N GLU A 35 -1.88 -3.81 14.30
CA GLU A 35 -1.04 -4.36 15.37
C GLU A 35 -0.87 -5.88 15.24
N HIS A 36 -1.92 -6.61 14.85
CA HIS A 36 -1.86 -8.07 14.67
C HIS A 36 -0.84 -8.50 13.61
N VAL A 37 -0.60 -7.69 12.57
CA VAL A 37 0.43 -7.97 11.55
C VAL A 37 1.81 -7.79 12.14
N ALA A 38 2.03 -6.72 12.90
CA ALA A 38 3.30 -6.50 13.60
C ALA A 38 3.56 -7.60 14.64
N GLU A 39 2.53 -8.05 15.36
CA GLU A 39 2.59 -9.16 16.31
C GLU A 39 2.92 -10.48 15.64
N HIS A 40 2.26 -10.79 14.51
CA HIS A 40 2.52 -12.00 13.73
C HIS A 40 3.99 -12.13 13.32
N TYR A 41 4.60 -11.04 12.83
CA TYR A 41 5.99 -11.08 12.38
C TYR A 41 7.02 -10.94 13.50
N THR A 42 6.71 -10.19 14.56
CA THR A 42 7.59 -10.12 15.75
C THR A 42 7.63 -11.44 16.52
N ALA A 43 6.52 -12.18 16.57
CA ALA A 43 6.48 -13.54 17.10
C ALA A 43 7.33 -14.52 16.27
N GLN A 44 7.59 -14.20 15.01
CA GLN A 44 8.44 -14.99 14.12
C GLN A 44 9.90 -14.54 14.08
N GLY A 45 10.31 -13.52 14.85
CA GLY A 45 11.70 -13.06 14.92
C GLY A 45 12.07 -11.94 13.95
N TYR A 46 11.08 -11.22 13.39
CA TYR A 46 11.33 -9.98 12.66
C TYR A 46 11.08 -8.76 13.54
N ASP A 47 11.98 -7.78 13.54
CA ASP A 47 11.60 -6.44 13.97
C ASP A 47 10.65 -5.82 12.94
N PHE A 48 9.55 -5.23 13.39
CA PHE A 48 8.54 -4.67 12.50
C PHE A 48 8.52 -3.15 12.58
N TYR A 49 8.63 -2.53 11.42
CA TYR A 49 8.57 -1.09 11.24
C TYR A 49 7.43 -0.73 10.29
N ALA A 50 6.81 0.42 10.50
CA ALA A 50 5.91 0.99 9.53
C ALA A 50 6.12 2.51 9.44
N VAL A 51 6.03 3.04 8.23
CA VAL A 51 6.17 4.48 8.00
C VAL A 51 4.81 5.08 7.62
N ASP A 52 4.38 6.06 8.41
CA ASP A 52 3.29 6.97 8.03
C ASP A 52 3.91 8.07 7.17
N LEU A 53 3.64 8.01 5.87
CA LEU A 53 4.19 8.93 4.86
C LEU A 53 3.74 10.38 5.13
N ARG A 54 4.48 11.36 4.58
CA ARG A 54 4.12 12.79 4.71
C ARG A 54 2.67 13.05 4.28
N GLY A 55 1.92 13.84 5.06
CA GLY A 55 0.52 14.13 4.76
C GLY A 55 -0.45 12.97 5.03
N TYR A 56 -0.02 11.91 5.73
CA TYR A 56 -0.85 10.79 6.17
C TYR A 56 -0.72 10.56 7.67
N GLY A 57 -1.74 9.97 8.29
CA GLY A 57 -1.64 9.45 9.65
C GLY A 57 -1.09 10.45 10.68
N ARG A 58 -0.13 9.96 11.46
CA ARG A 58 0.62 10.74 12.48
C ARG A 58 1.49 11.86 11.88
N SER A 59 1.68 11.83 10.57
CA SER A 59 2.53 12.73 9.79
C SER A 59 1.74 13.79 9.02
N LEU A 60 0.40 13.79 9.11
CA LEU A 60 -0.45 14.86 8.60
C LEU A 60 -0.34 16.08 9.52
N ARG A 61 -0.08 17.26 8.94
CA ARG A 61 0.06 18.52 9.69
C ARG A 61 -1.10 19.47 9.42
N ASP A 62 -1.35 20.37 10.38
CA ASP A 62 -2.37 21.40 10.24
C ASP A 62 -2.10 22.28 9.02
N GLY A 63 -3.14 22.51 8.21
CA GLY A 63 -3.05 23.29 6.98
C GLY A 63 -2.53 22.53 5.76
N GLU A 64 -2.06 21.28 5.91
CA GLU A 64 -1.73 20.42 4.77
C GLU A 64 -2.99 19.88 4.10
N VAL A 65 -2.89 19.64 2.78
CA VAL A 65 -3.90 18.88 2.06
C VAL A 65 -3.60 17.39 2.30
N PRO A 66 -4.51 16.62 2.93
CA PRO A 66 -4.25 15.23 3.25
C PRO A 66 -3.93 14.41 2.00
N ASN A 67 -2.97 13.50 2.13
CA ASN A 67 -2.65 12.45 1.16
C ASN A 67 -2.30 12.97 -0.24
N TYR A 68 -1.77 14.19 -0.33
CA TYR A 68 -1.60 14.89 -1.59
C TYR A 68 -0.14 15.00 -2.01
N THR A 69 0.12 14.61 -3.24
CA THR A 69 1.37 14.88 -3.96
C THR A 69 1.08 14.93 -5.46
N THR A 70 1.90 15.64 -6.23
CA THR A 70 1.87 15.62 -7.69
C THR A 70 2.94 14.69 -8.31
N ASP A 71 3.73 14.03 -7.47
CA ASP A 71 4.75 13.06 -7.87
C ASP A 71 4.89 11.98 -6.78
N MET A 72 4.77 10.70 -7.16
CA MET A 72 4.92 9.58 -6.22
C MET A 72 6.36 9.42 -5.71
N ALA A 73 7.35 9.89 -6.47
CA ALA A 73 8.76 9.78 -6.08
C ALA A 73 9.12 10.63 -4.85
N VAL A 74 8.26 11.57 -4.44
CA VAL A 74 8.50 12.36 -3.21
C VAL A 74 8.57 11.45 -1.98
N TYR A 75 7.80 10.35 -1.96
CA TYR A 75 7.76 9.40 -0.85
C TYR A 75 9.02 8.53 -0.77
N PHE A 76 9.90 8.59 -1.77
CA PHE A 76 11.16 7.85 -1.72
C PHE A 76 12.07 8.40 -0.62
N GLU A 77 11.97 9.68 -0.26
CA GLU A 77 12.76 10.25 0.84
C GLU A 77 12.46 9.56 2.18
N GLU A 78 11.18 9.31 2.45
CA GLU A 78 10.71 8.58 3.62
C GLU A 78 11.16 7.12 3.62
N ILE A 79 11.03 6.44 2.48
CA ILE A 79 11.42 5.04 2.36
C ILE A 79 12.94 4.90 2.46
N ASP A 80 13.71 5.74 1.77
CA ASP A 80 15.17 5.77 1.84
C ASP A 80 15.65 5.99 3.29
N ALA A 81 15.06 6.96 4.00
CA ALA A 81 15.42 7.24 5.39
C ALA A 81 15.06 6.10 6.35
N ALA A 82 13.88 5.50 6.21
CA ALA A 82 13.46 4.37 7.03
C ALA A 82 14.34 3.14 6.77
N ILE A 83 14.63 2.82 5.51
CA ILE A 83 15.51 1.70 5.15
C ILE A 83 16.93 1.92 5.66
N ALA A 84 17.47 3.13 5.56
CA ALA A 84 18.79 3.46 6.10
C ALA A 84 18.87 3.18 7.61
N LEU A 85 17.89 3.66 8.39
CA LEU A 85 17.82 3.41 9.83
C LEU A 85 17.70 1.92 10.16
N ILE A 86 16.91 1.17 9.39
CA ILE A 86 16.74 -0.27 9.60
C ILE A 86 18.05 -1.02 9.28
N ARG A 87 18.75 -0.63 8.21
CA ARG A 87 20.02 -1.24 7.77
C ARG A 87 21.18 -1.00 8.75
N GLU A 88 21.10 0.02 9.61
CA GLU A 88 22.07 0.19 10.70
C GLU A 88 22.02 -0.96 11.72
N GLU A 89 20.85 -1.61 11.86
CA GLU A 89 20.61 -2.65 12.86
C GLU A 89 20.42 -4.05 12.25
N HIS A 90 20.03 -4.13 10.96
CA HIS A 90 19.58 -5.38 10.32
C HIS A 90 20.24 -5.65 8.97
N SER A 91 20.82 -6.84 8.83
CA SER A 91 21.40 -7.31 7.55
C SER A 91 20.35 -7.85 6.57
N ARG A 92 19.12 -8.11 7.02
CA ARG A 92 18.00 -8.54 6.18
C ARG A 92 16.82 -7.59 6.36
N VAL A 93 16.33 -7.02 5.25
CA VAL A 93 15.23 -6.05 5.22
C VAL A 93 14.21 -6.43 4.17
N VAL A 94 12.97 -6.64 4.58
CA VAL A 94 11.82 -6.87 3.72
C VAL A 94 11.02 -5.58 3.60
N LEU A 95 10.71 -5.16 2.39
CA LEU A 95 9.79 -4.05 2.16
C LEU A 95 8.40 -4.61 1.87
N MET A 96 7.39 -4.06 2.56
CA MET A 96 5.99 -4.45 2.40
C MET A 96 5.17 -3.21 2.03
N GLY A 97 4.40 -3.28 0.95
CA GLY A 97 3.56 -2.17 0.49
C GLY A 97 2.11 -2.57 0.26
N HIS A 98 1.17 -1.79 0.77
CA HIS A 98 -0.26 -1.98 0.53
C HIS A 98 -0.81 -0.94 -0.46
N SER A 99 -1.67 -1.37 -1.40
CA SER A 99 -2.42 -0.45 -2.28
C SER A 99 -1.52 0.57 -2.98
N THR A 100 -1.73 1.87 -2.74
CA THR A 100 -0.86 2.93 -3.31
C THR A 100 0.55 2.91 -2.74
N GLY A 101 0.73 2.43 -1.51
CA GLY A 101 2.03 2.10 -0.94
C GLY A 101 2.72 1.00 -1.73
N GLY A 102 1.98 -0.03 -2.15
CA GLY A 102 2.47 -1.07 -3.05
C GLY A 102 2.91 -0.57 -4.43
N LEU A 103 2.18 0.39 -5.01
CA LEU A 103 2.62 1.09 -6.23
C LEU A 103 3.91 1.88 -5.97
N THR A 104 3.97 2.61 -4.87
CA THR A 104 5.12 3.46 -4.49
C THR A 104 6.37 2.63 -4.22
N THR A 105 6.27 1.55 -3.44
CA THR A 105 7.39 0.67 -3.12
C THR A 105 7.88 -0.12 -4.33
N SER A 106 6.99 -0.48 -5.26
CA SER A 106 7.39 -1.08 -6.54
C SER A 106 8.26 -0.13 -7.37
N LEU A 107 7.85 1.14 -7.49
CA LEU A 107 8.65 2.16 -8.17
C LEU A 107 9.95 2.44 -7.44
N TRP A 108 9.91 2.54 -6.12
CA TRP A 108 11.10 2.76 -5.30
C TRP A 108 12.13 1.62 -5.49
N ALA A 109 11.68 0.36 -5.39
CA ALA A 109 12.53 -0.81 -5.55
C ALA A 109 13.15 -0.88 -6.96
N HIS A 110 12.39 -0.47 -7.98
CA HIS A 110 12.93 -0.34 -9.33
C HIS A 110 14.00 0.77 -9.41
N GLU A 111 13.73 1.96 -8.90
CA GLU A 111 14.63 3.12 -9.00
C GLU A 111 15.88 2.97 -8.10
N ARG A 112 15.83 2.13 -7.07
CA ARG A 112 16.94 1.83 -6.14
C ARG A 112 17.59 0.48 -6.37
N ARG A 113 17.26 -0.20 -7.48
CA ARG A 113 17.69 -1.59 -7.76
C ARG A 113 19.19 -1.85 -7.72
N SER A 114 20.03 -0.83 -7.89
CA SER A 114 21.49 -0.96 -7.82
C SER A 114 22.07 -0.91 -6.40
N GLY A 115 21.26 -0.61 -5.38
CA GLY A 115 21.73 -0.33 -4.03
C GLY A 115 21.66 -1.49 -3.03
N GLU A 116 21.14 -2.66 -3.43
CA GLU A 116 20.95 -3.84 -2.54
C GLU A 116 20.23 -3.49 -1.21
N LEU A 117 19.30 -2.53 -1.26
CA LEU A 117 18.74 -1.90 -0.06
C LEU A 117 17.71 -2.77 0.68
N ILE A 118 17.10 -3.73 -0.01
CA ILE A 118 16.11 -4.68 0.51
C ILE A 118 16.42 -6.07 -0.02
N ASP A 119 15.91 -7.09 0.64
CA ASP A 119 16.12 -8.50 0.30
C ASP A 119 14.87 -9.12 -0.35
N ALA A 120 13.69 -8.57 -0.06
CA ALA A 120 12.43 -9.01 -0.67
C ALA A 120 11.39 -7.89 -0.68
N LEU A 121 10.45 -7.96 -1.62
CA LEU A 121 9.30 -7.06 -1.71
C LEU A 121 7.99 -7.86 -1.59
N VAL A 122 7.15 -7.49 -0.62
CA VAL A 122 5.79 -8.04 -0.45
C VAL A 122 4.77 -6.95 -0.79
N LEU A 123 3.82 -7.27 -1.65
CA LEU A 123 2.78 -6.36 -2.12
C LEU A 123 1.40 -6.90 -1.77
N ASN A 124 0.69 -6.21 -0.89
CA ASN A 124 -0.69 -6.52 -0.50
C ASN A 124 -1.65 -5.64 -1.30
N SER A 125 -2.27 -6.23 -2.33
CA SER A 125 -3.20 -5.57 -3.25
C SER A 125 -2.67 -4.26 -3.86
N PRO A 126 -1.50 -4.25 -4.53
CA PRO A 126 -0.89 -3.01 -5.03
C PRO A 126 -1.72 -2.35 -6.14
N TRP A 127 -1.79 -1.01 -6.15
CA TRP A 127 -2.62 -0.28 -7.12
C TRP A 127 -1.96 -0.07 -8.49
N LEU A 128 -1.89 -1.14 -9.28
CA LEU A 128 -1.13 -1.17 -10.54
C LEU A 128 -1.88 -0.68 -11.79
N ASP A 129 -3.22 -0.57 -11.73
CA ASP A 129 -4.01 -0.04 -12.85
C ASP A 129 -5.30 0.62 -12.35
N VAL A 130 -5.93 1.36 -13.24
CA VAL A 130 -7.28 1.92 -13.04
C VAL A 130 -8.23 1.38 -14.09
N THR A 131 -9.54 1.39 -13.83
CA THR A 131 -10.55 0.86 -14.76
C THR A 131 -11.03 1.90 -15.78
N GLU A 132 -10.72 3.17 -15.57
CA GLU A 132 -11.16 4.27 -16.42
C GLU A 132 -10.65 4.10 -17.87
N PRO A 133 -11.46 4.45 -18.88
CA PRO A 133 -11.05 4.36 -20.29
C PRO A 133 -9.82 5.24 -20.60
N PRO A 134 -8.99 4.87 -21.60
CA PRO A 134 -7.76 5.61 -21.94
C PRO A 134 -7.98 7.11 -22.20
N LEU A 135 -9.06 7.48 -22.88
CA LEU A 135 -9.40 8.89 -23.15
C LEU A 135 -9.62 9.66 -21.84
N LEU A 136 -10.37 9.08 -20.90
CA LEU A 136 -10.61 9.70 -19.60
C LEU A 136 -9.30 9.86 -18.80
N ARG A 137 -8.39 8.87 -18.87
CA ARG A 137 -7.05 8.98 -18.27
C ARG A 137 -6.28 10.18 -18.82
N GLN A 138 -6.34 10.44 -20.14
CA GLN A 138 -5.67 11.60 -20.75
C GLN A 138 -6.27 12.93 -20.30
N VAL A 139 -7.61 13.01 -20.24
CA VAL A 139 -8.31 14.20 -19.72
C VAL A 139 -7.89 14.48 -18.28
N VAL A 140 -7.87 13.44 -17.43
CA VAL A 140 -7.44 13.57 -16.03
C VAL A 140 -5.96 13.96 -15.92
N LYS A 141 -5.07 13.41 -16.76
CA LYS A 141 -3.66 13.81 -16.80
C LYS A 141 -3.48 15.28 -17.19
N LEU A 142 -4.27 15.78 -18.14
CA LEU A 142 -4.25 17.20 -18.52
C LEU A 142 -4.78 18.06 -17.38
N LEU A 143 -5.95 17.73 -16.83
CA LEU A 143 -6.56 18.46 -15.70
C LEU A 143 -5.60 18.52 -14.51
N GLY A 144 -4.99 17.40 -14.13
CA GLY A 144 -4.03 17.34 -13.03
C GLY A 144 -2.71 18.08 -13.30
N ARG A 145 -2.43 18.48 -14.54
CA ARG A 145 -1.30 19.33 -14.89
C ARG A 145 -1.65 20.82 -14.79
N VAL A 146 -2.85 21.20 -15.22
CA VAL A 146 -3.27 22.62 -15.32
C VAL A 146 -4.00 23.14 -14.09
N ALA A 147 -4.75 22.28 -13.41
CA ALA A 147 -5.56 22.60 -12.24
C ALA A 147 -5.47 21.47 -11.19
N PRO A 148 -4.27 21.27 -10.59
CA PRO A 148 -3.96 20.09 -9.79
C PRO A 148 -4.74 20.00 -8.46
N SER A 149 -5.36 21.10 -8.01
CA SER A 149 -6.19 21.19 -6.80
C SER A 149 -7.68 20.87 -7.03
N VAL A 150 -8.10 20.64 -8.28
CA VAL A 150 -9.51 20.30 -8.58
C VAL A 150 -9.88 18.97 -7.94
N LYS A 151 -10.97 18.95 -7.18
CA LYS A 151 -11.55 17.74 -6.59
C LYS A 151 -12.26 16.93 -7.69
N ILE A 152 -11.81 15.70 -7.91
CA ILE A 152 -12.39 14.81 -8.92
C ILE A 152 -13.33 13.75 -8.31
N ARG A 153 -13.12 13.40 -7.04
CA ARG A 153 -14.00 12.53 -6.24
C ARG A 153 -14.02 12.99 -4.79
N GLY A 154 -15.16 12.79 -4.13
CA GLY A 154 -15.34 13.13 -2.71
C GLY A 154 -14.60 12.20 -1.75
N GLY A 155 -14.31 10.96 -2.18
CA GLY A 155 -13.68 9.90 -1.39
C GLY A 155 -13.86 8.54 -2.06
N LEU A 156 -13.61 7.45 -1.32
CA LEU A 156 -13.81 6.06 -1.74
C LEU A 156 -15.25 5.56 -1.50
N GLY A 157 -16.07 6.32 -0.77
CA GLY A 157 -17.39 5.88 -0.29
C GLY A 157 -17.29 5.15 1.06
N ASP A 158 -18.42 4.97 1.75
CA ASP A 158 -18.42 4.48 3.13
C ASP A 158 -18.29 2.94 3.22
N ALA A 159 -18.65 2.22 2.15
CA ALA A 159 -18.70 0.75 2.14
C ALA A 159 -17.43 0.07 2.66
N TYR A 160 -16.27 0.45 2.12
CA TYR A 160 -15.00 -0.17 2.47
C TYR A 160 -14.57 0.19 3.90
N GLY A 161 -14.62 1.46 4.29
CA GLY A 161 -14.31 1.87 5.66
C GLY A 161 -15.23 1.21 6.69
N ALA A 162 -16.53 1.15 6.41
CA ALA A 162 -17.52 0.50 7.26
C ALA A 162 -17.30 -1.01 7.39
N SER A 163 -16.78 -1.67 6.36
CA SER A 163 -16.43 -3.10 6.42
C SER A 163 -15.20 -3.43 7.27
N ILE A 164 -14.42 -2.41 7.66
CA ILE A 164 -13.19 -2.58 8.43
C ILE A 164 -13.36 -2.07 9.87
N HIS A 165 -13.98 -0.91 10.06
CA HIS A 165 -14.03 -0.26 11.36
C HIS A 165 -15.02 -0.93 12.32
N SER A 166 -14.59 -1.12 13.57
CA SER A 166 -15.34 -1.80 14.64
C SER A 166 -16.60 -1.06 15.09
N SER A 167 -16.70 0.26 14.87
CA SER A 167 -17.94 1.02 15.13
C SER A 167 -19.05 0.75 14.11
N ARG A 168 -18.76 -0.03 13.06
CA ARG A 168 -19.66 -0.33 11.96
C ARG A 168 -19.77 -1.85 11.77
N ASN A 169 -19.20 -2.39 10.71
CA ASN A 169 -19.39 -3.78 10.29
C ASN A 169 -18.07 -4.57 10.27
N GLY A 170 -16.96 -3.98 10.72
CA GLY A 170 -15.66 -4.63 10.76
C GLY A 170 -15.17 -4.95 12.17
N GLU A 171 -13.93 -5.41 12.25
CA GLU A 171 -13.31 -5.92 13.48
C GLU A 171 -12.27 -4.96 14.07
N TRP A 172 -11.86 -3.93 13.32
CA TRP A 172 -10.65 -3.17 13.61
C TRP A 172 -10.96 -1.77 14.12
N ASP A 173 -10.27 -1.33 15.17
CA ASP A 173 -10.36 0.05 15.62
C ASP A 173 -9.17 0.87 15.09
N PHE A 174 -9.46 2.03 14.51
CA PHE A 174 -8.48 2.98 14.02
C PHE A 174 -9.01 4.41 14.12
N ASP A 175 -8.10 5.38 14.12
CA ASP A 175 -8.42 6.79 14.25
C ASP A 175 -9.04 7.32 12.96
N VAL A 176 -10.35 7.57 12.99
CA VAL A 176 -11.12 8.06 11.84
C VAL A 176 -10.75 9.49 11.42
N ARG A 177 -9.98 10.24 12.22
CA ARG A 177 -9.42 11.55 11.82
C ARG A 177 -8.25 11.39 10.85
N TRP A 178 -7.48 10.32 11.03
CA TRP A 178 -6.35 9.96 10.17
C TRP A 178 -6.77 9.06 9.00
N LYS A 179 -7.79 8.24 9.21
CA LYS A 179 -8.39 7.35 8.21
C LYS A 179 -9.92 7.50 8.22
N PRO A 180 -10.49 8.55 7.61
CA PRO A 180 -11.94 8.68 7.51
C PRO A 180 -12.54 7.48 6.77
N LEU A 181 -13.70 6.99 7.22
CA LEU A 181 -14.34 5.81 6.62
C LEU A 181 -14.64 5.99 5.13
N ALA A 182 -15.09 7.18 4.74
CA ALA A 182 -15.32 7.55 3.35
C ALA A 182 -14.04 7.89 2.56
N GLY A 183 -12.88 7.93 3.22
CA GLY A 183 -11.61 8.42 2.69
C GLY A 183 -11.54 9.94 2.56
N PHE A 184 -10.39 10.43 2.08
CA PHE A 184 -10.21 11.85 1.76
C PHE A 184 -10.57 12.15 0.29
N PRO A 185 -10.91 13.40 -0.04
CA PRO A 185 -11.14 13.81 -1.42
C PRO A 185 -9.95 13.51 -2.33
N VAL A 186 -10.24 13.02 -3.53
CA VAL A 186 -9.22 12.76 -4.55
C VAL A 186 -9.06 14.00 -5.41
N LEU A 187 -7.83 14.51 -5.49
CA LEU A 187 -7.48 15.68 -6.29
C LEU A 187 -6.87 15.30 -7.64
N ALA A 188 -7.10 16.14 -8.65
CA ALA A 188 -6.65 15.93 -10.03
C ALA A 188 -5.12 15.75 -10.14
N GLY A 189 -4.35 16.52 -9.37
CA GLY A 189 -2.88 16.42 -9.35
C GLY A 189 -2.39 15.07 -8.81
N TRP A 190 -3.05 14.55 -7.78
CA TRP A 190 -2.69 13.28 -7.16
C TRP A 190 -3.03 12.09 -8.07
N ILE A 191 -4.23 12.06 -8.64
CA ILE A 191 -4.58 10.98 -9.58
C ILE A 191 -3.70 11.02 -10.83
N ARG A 192 -3.28 12.21 -11.28
CA ARG A 192 -2.29 12.34 -12.36
C ARG A 192 -0.97 11.68 -11.97
N ALA A 193 -0.48 11.92 -10.75
CA ALA A 193 0.75 11.31 -10.24
C ALA A 193 0.65 9.78 -10.25
N VAL A 194 -0.49 9.22 -9.82
CA VAL A 194 -0.80 7.78 -9.90
C VAL A 194 -0.76 7.28 -11.35
N LEU A 195 -1.43 7.96 -12.29
CA LEU A 195 -1.46 7.55 -13.69
C LEU A 195 -0.11 7.66 -14.40
N VAL A 196 0.80 8.51 -13.91
CA VAL A 196 2.19 8.59 -14.39
C VAL A 196 3.00 7.43 -13.80
N ALA A 197 2.84 7.15 -12.51
CA ALA A 197 3.45 6.03 -11.82
C ALA A 197 3.06 4.68 -12.45
N GLN A 198 1.77 4.44 -12.70
CA GLN A 198 1.28 3.22 -13.34
C GLN A 198 1.79 3.08 -14.77
N ALA A 199 2.00 4.19 -15.51
CA ALA A 199 2.58 4.10 -16.85
C ALA A 199 4.01 3.52 -16.84
N LYS A 200 4.81 3.79 -15.78
CA LYS A 200 6.11 3.13 -15.58
C LYS A 200 5.94 1.63 -15.33
N VAL A 201 5.00 1.24 -14.47
CA VAL A 201 4.66 -0.18 -14.24
C VAL A 201 4.26 -0.86 -15.55
N HIS A 202 3.45 -0.20 -16.38
CA HIS A 202 2.94 -0.75 -17.63
C HIS A 202 4.04 -0.92 -18.69
N ALA A 203 5.06 -0.06 -18.65
CA ALA A 203 6.27 -0.19 -19.45
C ALA A 203 7.18 -1.34 -19.01
N GLY A 204 6.95 -1.90 -17.82
CA GLY A 204 7.78 -2.90 -17.18
C GLY A 204 8.75 -2.26 -16.20
N LEU A 205 8.84 -2.82 -15.00
CA LEU A 205 9.86 -2.50 -14.03
C LEU A 205 10.91 -3.61 -13.99
N ASP A 206 12.04 -3.27 -13.40
CA ASP A 206 13.22 -4.13 -13.28
C ASP A 206 13.60 -4.25 -11.80
N ILE A 207 12.68 -4.77 -10.98
CA ILE A 207 12.95 -5.07 -9.57
C ILE A 207 13.81 -6.34 -9.50
N GLN A 208 14.95 -6.23 -8.82
CA GLN A 208 16.00 -7.27 -8.78
C GLN A 208 15.84 -8.28 -7.63
N VAL A 209 14.99 -7.98 -6.65
CA VAL A 209 14.70 -8.87 -5.51
C VAL A 209 13.47 -9.71 -5.76
N PRO A 210 13.30 -10.87 -5.09
CA PRO A 210 12.06 -11.62 -5.12
C PRO A 210 10.85 -10.74 -4.72
N VAL A 211 9.78 -10.83 -5.51
CA VAL A 211 8.53 -10.11 -5.27
C VAL A 211 7.39 -11.10 -5.03
N LEU A 212 6.68 -10.94 -3.91
CA LEU A 212 5.37 -11.55 -3.70
C LEU A 212 4.29 -10.50 -3.89
N LEU A 213 3.33 -10.77 -4.78
CA LEU A 213 2.13 -9.96 -4.93
C LEU A 213 0.93 -10.80 -4.53
N LEU A 214 0.17 -10.34 -3.54
CA LEU A 214 -1.10 -10.92 -3.14
C LEU A 214 -2.25 -10.04 -3.61
N HIS A 215 -3.34 -10.64 -4.06
CA HIS A 215 -4.58 -9.94 -4.39
C HIS A 215 -5.81 -10.80 -4.09
N SER A 216 -6.97 -10.17 -3.92
CA SER A 216 -8.26 -10.87 -3.82
C SER A 216 -8.60 -11.64 -5.10
N ASP A 217 -9.43 -12.68 -5.01
CA ASP A 217 -9.87 -13.47 -6.16
C ASP A 217 -10.91 -12.78 -7.04
N ARG A 218 -11.57 -11.73 -6.54
CA ARG A 218 -12.53 -10.95 -7.32
C ARG A 218 -12.61 -9.51 -6.85
N SER A 219 -13.12 -8.65 -7.74
CA SER A 219 -13.43 -7.26 -7.43
C SER A 219 -14.93 -7.04 -7.29
N MET A 220 -15.29 -6.11 -6.42
CA MET A 220 -16.65 -5.59 -6.25
C MET A 220 -16.62 -4.05 -6.31
N LEU A 221 -16.33 -3.52 -7.49
CA LEU A 221 -16.15 -2.08 -7.68
C LEU A 221 -17.47 -1.31 -7.52
N ASN A 222 -17.36 -0.04 -7.13
CA ASN A 222 -18.47 0.90 -6.99
C ASN A 222 -19.46 0.61 -5.86
N ALA A 223 -19.10 -0.25 -4.89
CA ALA A 223 -19.86 -0.39 -3.66
C ALA A 223 -19.87 0.94 -2.88
N ARG A 224 -21.05 1.55 -2.70
CA ARG A 224 -21.19 2.81 -1.96
C ARG A 224 -21.60 2.61 -0.51
N GLU A 225 -22.39 1.57 -0.27
CA GLU A 225 -22.88 1.15 1.03
C GLU A 225 -22.37 -0.25 1.35
N TRP A 226 -22.34 -0.59 2.63
CA TRP A 226 -21.87 -1.90 3.08
C TRP A 226 -22.83 -3.02 2.64
N SER A 227 -22.24 -4.15 2.24
CA SER A 227 -22.90 -5.45 2.14
C SER A 227 -21.90 -6.54 2.56
N GLU A 228 -22.38 -7.74 2.85
CA GLU A 228 -21.50 -8.87 3.19
C GLU A 228 -20.46 -9.18 2.11
N ASP A 229 -20.77 -8.89 0.84
CA ASP A 229 -19.85 -9.11 -0.28
C ASP A 229 -18.63 -8.18 -0.25
N VAL A 230 -18.76 -6.98 0.33
CA VAL A 230 -17.64 -6.01 0.48
C VAL A 230 -16.53 -6.60 1.36
N SER A 231 -16.89 -7.43 2.33
CA SER A 231 -15.94 -8.14 3.20
C SER A 231 -15.37 -9.42 2.55
N LYS A 232 -15.74 -9.74 1.30
CA LYS A 232 -15.37 -10.97 0.57
C LYS A 232 -14.87 -10.71 -0.85
N ALA A 233 -14.46 -9.48 -1.15
CA ALA A 233 -13.97 -9.05 -2.46
C ALA A 233 -13.14 -7.76 -2.33
N ASP A 234 -12.30 -7.48 -3.34
CA ASP A 234 -11.67 -6.17 -3.45
C ASP A 234 -12.70 -5.12 -3.90
N ALA A 235 -13.21 -4.34 -2.94
CA ALA A 235 -14.19 -3.29 -3.20
C ALA A 235 -13.56 -1.95 -3.69
N VAL A 236 -12.23 -1.88 -3.75
CA VAL A 236 -11.49 -0.64 -4.04
C VAL A 236 -10.84 -0.72 -5.42
N LEU A 237 -10.19 -1.84 -5.74
CA LEU A 237 -9.37 -2.03 -6.93
C LEU A 237 -9.81 -3.20 -7.81
N ASP A 238 -9.50 -3.08 -9.10
CA ASP A 238 -9.70 -4.15 -10.07
C ASP A 238 -8.53 -5.16 -10.01
N VAL A 239 -8.82 -6.38 -9.57
CA VAL A 239 -7.86 -7.48 -9.47
C VAL A 239 -7.29 -7.88 -10.83
N ALA A 240 -8.01 -7.60 -11.93
CA ALA A 240 -7.49 -7.82 -13.28
C ALA A 240 -6.25 -6.98 -13.57
N GLY A 241 -6.18 -5.76 -13.02
CA GLY A 241 -5.00 -4.89 -13.13
C GLY A 241 -3.78 -5.51 -12.47
N MET A 242 -3.94 -6.03 -11.25
CA MET A 242 -2.86 -6.70 -10.51
C MET A 242 -2.38 -7.97 -11.22
N ARG A 243 -3.29 -8.80 -11.73
CA ARG A 243 -2.94 -10.02 -12.50
C ARG A 243 -2.18 -9.69 -13.78
N LYS A 244 -2.59 -8.64 -14.48
CA LYS A 244 -2.01 -8.23 -15.76
C LYS A 244 -0.62 -7.61 -15.60
N TRP A 245 -0.46 -6.75 -14.60
CA TRP A 245 0.74 -5.92 -14.46
C TRP A 245 1.72 -6.40 -13.40
N GLY A 246 1.27 -7.20 -12.43
CA GLY A 246 2.12 -7.81 -11.40
C GLY A 246 3.32 -8.56 -11.98
N PRO A 247 3.16 -9.46 -12.95
CA PRO A 247 4.28 -10.17 -13.57
C PRO A 247 5.30 -9.27 -14.29
N LYS A 248 4.98 -7.99 -14.54
CA LYS A 248 5.88 -7.03 -15.19
C LYS A 248 6.72 -6.22 -14.20
N LEU A 249 6.65 -6.52 -12.90
CA LEU A 249 7.35 -5.75 -11.87
C LEU A 249 8.86 -6.09 -11.78
N GLY A 250 9.27 -7.27 -12.23
CA GLY A 250 10.66 -7.70 -12.17
C GLY A 250 10.84 -9.10 -12.76
N THR A 251 12.02 -9.68 -12.56
CA THR A 251 12.36 -11.00 -13.11
C THR A 251 11.91 -12.17 -12.23
N SER A 252 11.67 -11.93 -10.94
CA SER A 252 11.21 -12.93 -9.97
C SER A 252 9.96 -12.42 -9.25
N VAL A 253 8.79 -12.71 -9.83
CA VAL A 253 7.50 -12.30 -9.26
C VAL A 253 6.59 -13.51 -9.07
N ARG A 254 6.16 -13.73 -7.83
CA ARG A 254 5.10 -14.68 -7.49
C ARG A 254 3.80 -13.91 -7.27
N VAL A 255 2.79 -14.19 -8.08
CA VAL A 255 1.44 -13.63 -7.91
C VAL A 255 0.55 -14.67 -7.26
N VAL A 256 -0.07 -14.32 -6.14
CA VAL A 256 -0.94 -15.19 -5.33
C VAL A 256 -2.33 -14.58 -5.23
N GLU A 257 -3.32 -15.40 -5.58
CA GLU A 257 -4.72 -15.08 -5.41
C GLU A 257 -5.20 -15.60 -4.05
N VAL A 258 -5.84 -14.74 -3.26
CA VAL A 258 -6.46 -15.10 -1.98
C VAL A 258 -7.98 -15.10 -2.13
N LYS A 259 -8.60 -16.26 -1.89
CA LYS A 259 -10.06 -16.45 -2.00
C LYS A 259 -10.81 -15.64 -0.96
N SER A 260 -11.85 -14.92 -1.41
CA SER A 260 -12.70 -14.09 -0.55
C SER A 260 -11.94 -12.98 0.17
N GLY A 261 -10.80 -12.55 -0.37
CA GLY A 261 -9.99 -11.46 0.19
C GLY A 261 -10.69 -10.11 0.08
N MET A 262 -10.56 -9.28 1.11
CA MET A 262 -10.85 -7.85 1.01
C MET A 262 -9.77 -7.12 0.21
N HIS A 263 -9.93 -5.82 -0.02
CA HIS A 263 -8.89 -5.00 -0.62
C HIS A 263 -7.58 -5.06 0.18
N ASP A 264 -7.64 -4.89 1.50
CA ASP A 264 -6.51 -5.20 2.36
C ASP A 264 -6.67 -6.63 2.88
N LEU A 265 -5.83 -7.53 2.38
CA LEU A 265 -5.93 -8.96 2.69
C LEU A 265 -5.67 -9.25 4.17
N PHE A 266 -4.85 -8.44 4.83
CA PHE A 266 -4.52 -8.64 6.24
C PHE A 266 -5.63 -8.15 7.18
N LEU A 267 -6.55 -7.34 6.67
CA LEU A 267 -7.76 -6.90 7.38
C LEU A 267 -8.98 -7.77 7.10
N SER A 268 -8.84 -8.80 6.25
CA SER A 268 -9.94 -9.70 5.93
C SER A 268 -10.43 -10.47 7.17
N PRO A 269 -11.71 -10.89 7.22
CA PRO A 269 -12.19 -11.79 8.27
C PRO A 269 -11.42 -13.13 8.28
N GLU A 270 -11.40 -13.83 9.40
CA GLU A 270 -10.94 -15.22 9.42
C GLU A 270 -11.84 -16.12 8.55
N PRO A 271 -11.29 -17.15 7.88
CA PRO A 271 -9.89 -17.60 7.89
C PRO A 271 -9.00 -16.89 6.85
N VAL A 272 -9.51 -15.87 6.15
CA VAL A 272 -8.89 -15.32 4.94
C VAL A 272 -7.59 -14.58 5.25
N ARG A 273 -7.56 -13.76 6.32
CA ARG A 273 -6.33 -13.08 6.72
C ARG A 273 -5.22 -14.04 7.14
N ALA A 274 -5.54 -15.13 7.84
CA ALA A 274 -4.56 -16.14 8.22
C ALA A 274 -3.97 -16.83 6.99
N ALA A 275 -4.80 -17.13 5.99
CA ALA A 275 -4.32 -17.66 4.71
C ALA A 275 -3.40 -16.68 3.98
N ALA A 276 -3.74 -15.38 3.95
CA ALA A 276 -2.91 -14.36 3.33
C ALA A 276 -1.55 -14.21 4.04
N LEU A 277 -1.53 -14.17 5.37
CA LEU A 277 -0.29 -14.10 6.16
C LEU A 277 0.58 -15.36 5.96
N ALA A 278 -0.04 -16.54 5.90
CA ALA A 278 0.67 -17.80 5.66
C ALA A 278 1.37 -17.84 4.29
N GLU A 279 0.80 -17.22 3.26
CA GLU A 279 1.45 -17.09 1.95
C GLU A 279 2.70 -16.19 2.02
N VAL A 280 2.63 -15.12 2.80
CA VAL A 280 3.81 -14.28 3.07
C VAL A 280 4.86 -15.07 3.87
N ASP A 281 4.47 -15.78 4.92
CA ASP A 281 5.39 -16.58 5.73
C ASP A 281 6.12 -17.64 4.90
N ALA A 282 5.39 -18.31 3.99
CA ALA A 282 5.95 -19.29 3.07
C ALA A 282 6.96 -18.65 2.12
N PHE A 283 6.61 -17.50 1.54
CA PHE A 283 7.51 -16.74 0.67
C PHE A 283 8.79 -16.30 1.37
N LEU A 284 8.69 -15.75 2.59
CA LEU A 284 9.83 -15.24 3.34
C LEU A 284 10.82 -16.34 3.78
N LYS A 285 10.42 -17.62 3.79
CA LYS A 285 11.34 -18.74 4.04
C LYS A 285 12.29 -18.99 2.85
N THR A 286 11.89 -18.60 1.65
CA THR A 286 12.60 -18.89 0.40
C THR A 286 13.15 -17.66 -0.30
N ALA A 287 12.71 -16.47 0.12
CA ALA A 287 13.20 -15.19 -0.38
C ALA A 287 14.57 -14.83 0.21
#